data_AF-A0A8H5D2R7-F1
#
_entry.id   AF-A0A8H5D2R7-F1
#
_cell.length_a   1.000
_cell.length_b   1.000
_cell.length_c   1.000
_cell.angle_alpha   90.00
_cell.angle_beta   90.00
_cell.angle_gamma   90.00
#
_symmetry.space_group_name_H-M   'P 1'
#
loop_
_entity.id
_entity.type
_entity.pdbx_description
1 polymer ?
#
loop_
_entity_poly.entity_id
_entity_poly.type
_entity_poly.pdbx_seq_one_letter_code
_entity_poly.pdbx_strand_id
1 'polypeptide(L)'
;MMSPRPKALAALVTLALAGKSLQAPSTVNATAACDTYVVSGVPGGFTQRVFVDFSGLTPGGNVGALLSSNGLGVSNYQISSGPVPRAFTPSNIQAGNGALNFKVSAYHGSGAIQSAEMATQDHFLYASVRTVQKSSKTPGVVEGNFFYLNDNQEIDWETLTSTISTSSACVPAGIWATNQAVTPGTPNTHENLPFTFDPTADFHEYRIDWSSGATAFYIDGQQKARFTTNVPSQAGPWIWNTWSNGDPCWSNGPPTADSITQFRSIEIFKGWTSRVSGNVCNV
;
A
#
# COMPACT_ATOMS: atom_id res chain seq x y z
N MET A 1 -2.78 24.07 -1.60
CA MET A 1 -2.23 23.78 -2.94
C MET A 1 -1.10 22.78 -2.77
N MET A 2 -1.37 21.49 -2.96
CA MET A 2 -0.31 20.48 -3.04
C MET A 2 0.26 20.51 -4.45
N SER A 3 1.54 20.87 -4.57
CA SER A 3 2.29 20.82 -5.83
C SER A 3 2.36 19.37 -6.34
N PRO A 4 2.31 19.13 -7.66
CA PRO A 4 2.74 17.84 -8.21
C PRO A 4 4.19 17.62 -7.78
N ARG A 5 4.47 16.48 -7.14
CA ARG A 5 5.80 16.13 -6.63
C ARG A 5 6.38 15.07 -7.55
N PRO A 6 7.54 15.29 -8.18
CA PRO A 6 8.16 14.26 -9.00
C PRO A 6 8.58 13.07 -8.12
N LYS A 7 7.86 11.96 -8.22
CA LYS A 7 8.26 10.64 -7.74
C LYS A 7 8.99 9.95 -8.91
N ALA A 8 10.17 9.37 -8.64
CA ALA A 8 10.99 8.77 -9.69
C ALA A 8 10.27 7.57 -10.32
N LEU A 9 10.40 7.46 -11.65
CA LEU A 9 9.94 6.34 -12.48
C LEU A 9 10.27 4.98 -11.81
N ALA A 10 9.28 4.10 -11.68
CA ALA A 10 9.49 2.72 -11.23
C ALA A 10 10.54 2.05 -12.13
N ALA A 11 11.72 1.76 -11.58
CA ALA A 11 12.79 1.11 -12.31
C ALA A 11 12.50 -0.39 -12.47
N LEU A 12 12.76 -0.91 -13.67
CA LEU A 12 12.63 -2.30 -14.07
C LEU A 12 13.36 -3.24 -13.08
N VAL A 13 12.65 -4.22 -12.51
CA VAL A 13 13.19 -5.21 -11.57
C VAL A 13 13.99 -6.27 -12.34
N THR A 14 15.28 -6.42 -12.04
CA THR A 14 16.13 -7.51 -12.58
C THR A 14 16.16 -8.70 -11.61
N LEU A 15 15.77 -9.89 -12.09
CA LEU A 15 15.66 -11.12 -11.31
C LEU A 15 17.00 -11.87 -11.24
N ALA A 16 17.37 -12.36 -10.04
CA ALA A 16 18.39 -13.39 -9.86
C ALA A 16 17.70 -14.70 -9.39
N LEU A 17 17.85 -15.76 -10.18
CA LEU A 17 17.36 -17.12 -9.88
C LEU A 17 18.48 -17.95 -9.25
N ALA A 18 18.21 -18.57 -8.09
CA ALA A 18 18.55 -19.98 -7.80
C ALA A 18 18.16 -20.38 -6.38
N GLY A 19 17.58 -21.57 -6.22
CA GLY A 19 17.81 -22.41 -5.03
C GLY A 19 16.58 -22.91 -4.27
N LYS A 20 16.08 -24.08 -4.70
CA LYS A 20 15.35 -25.16 -3.97
C LYS A 20 14.32 -24.79 -2.88
N SER A 21 13.09 -25.22 -3.16
CA SER A 21 11.86 -25.09 -2.39
C SER A 21 11.94 -25.64 -0.97
N LEU A 22 11.64 -24.77 0.00
CA LEU A 22 11.07 -25.15 1.29
C LEU A 22 9.59 -24.73 1.24
N GLN A 23 8.69 -25.70 1.21
CA GLN A 23 7.25 -25.47 1.32
C GLN A 23 6.95 -24.90 2.70
N ALA A 24 6.59 -23.61 2.76
CA ALA A 24 5.85 -23.08 3.89
C ALA A 24 4.46 -23.73 3.91
N PRO A 25 3.89 -24.04 5.10
CA PRO A 25 2.56 -24.62 5.18
C PRO A 25 1.54 -23.62 4.64
N SER A 26 0.92 -23.99 3.51
CA SER A 26 -0.18 -23.28 2.90
C SER A 26 -1.43 -23.43 3.76
N THR A 27 -1.57 -22.62 4.81
CA THR A 27 -2.88 -22.40 5.46
C THR A 27 -3.62 -21.28 4.74
N VAL A 28 -3.83 -21.44 3.43
CA VAL A 28 -4.86 -20.69 2.74
C VAL A 28 -6.16 -21.42 3.04
N ASN A 29 -7.10 -20.74 3.69
CA ASN A 29 -8.51 -21.14 3.64
C ASN A 29 -8.86 -21.35 2.17
N ALA A 30 -8.86 -22.62 1.74
CA ALA A 30 -9.27 -23.03 0.40
C ALA A 30 -10.79 -22.94 0.33
N THR A 31 -11.33 -21.72 0.40
CA THR A 31 -12.61 -21.45 -0.22
C THR A 31 -12.45 -21.79 -1.70
N ALA A 32 -13.37 -22.59 -2.24
CA ALA A 32 -13.33 -22.99 -3.64
C ALA A 32 -13.13 -21.74 -4.52
N ALA A 33 -12.17 -21.79 -5.44
CA ALA A 33 -11.91 -20.68 -6.35
C ALA A 33 -13.20 -20.35 -7.13
N CYS A 34 -13.48 -19.07 -7.27
CA CYS A 34 -14.68 -18.58 -7.94
C CYS A 34 -14.31 -18.13 -9.34
N ASP A 35 -15.22 -18.33 -10.30
CA ASP A 35 -15.01 -17.85 -11.66
C ASP A 35 -15.15 -16.33 -11.73
N THR A 36 -16.00 -15.76 -10.86
CA THR A 36 -16.13 -14.31 -10.71
C THR A 36 -16.34 -13.94 -9.25
N TYR A 37 -15.58 -12.95 -8.80
CA TYR A 37 -15.72 -12.29 -7.51
C TYR A 37 -16.45 -10.96 -7.69
N VAL A 38 -17.58 -10.78 -7.01
CA VAL A 38 -18.40 -9.55 -7.07
C VAL A 38 -18.24 -8.79 -5.78
N VAL A 39 -17.70 -7.57 -5.86
CA VAL A 39 -17.53 -6.66 -4.73
C VAL A 39 -18.73 -5.71 -4.70
N SER A 40 -19.40 -5.60 -3.56
CA SER A 40 -20.56 -4.72 -3.41
C SER A 40 -20.22 -3.28 -3.78
N GLY A 41 -21.01 -2.66 -4.68
CA GLY A 41 -20.80 -1.28 -5.12
C GLY A 41 -19.76 -1.10 -6.24
N VAL A 42 -19.13 -2.18 -6.72
CA VAL A 42 -18.23 -2.18 -7.89
C VAL A 42 -18.97 -2.82 -9.08
N PRO A 43 -19.16 -2.09 -10.20
CA PRO A 43 -19.77 -2.67 -11.40
C PRO A 43 -18.91 -3.80 -12.00
N GLY A 44 -19.56 -4.89 -12.42
CA GLY A 44 -18.90 -6.06 -13.00
C GLY A 44 -18.40 -7.04 -11.93
N GLY A 45 -17.25 -7.67 -12.19
CA GLY A 45 -16.59 -8.55 -11.23
C GLY A 45 -15.11 -8.72 -11.54
N PHE A 46 -14.43 -9.51 -10.73
CA PHE A 46 -13.01 -9.82 -10.85
C PHE A 46 -12.81 -11.31 -11.09
N THR A 47 -11.84 -11.66 -11.92
CA THR A 47 -11.55 -13.06 -12.29
C THR A 47 -10.37 -13.65 -11.52
N GLN A 48 -9.67 -12.82 -10.75
CA GLN A 48 -8.47 -13.22 -10.01
C GLN A 48 -8.57 -12.75 -8.57
N ARG A 49 -8.09 -13.61 -7.66
CA ARG A 49 -7.89 -13.32 -6.25
C ARG A 49 -6.44 -13.65 -5.89
N VAL A 50 -5.72 -12.71 -5.32
CA VAL A 50 -4.43 -12.94 -4.67
C VAL A 50 -4.64 -12.71 -3.18
N PHE A 51 -4.33 -13.71 -2.36
CA PHE A 51 -4.39 -13.59 -0.90
C PHE A 51 -3.06 -14.05 -0.32
N VAL A 52 -2.44 -13.18 0.47
CA VAL A 52 -1.19 -13.50 1.16
C VAL A 52 -1.41 -13.28 2.65
N ASP A 53 -1.24 -14.36 3.41
CA ASP A 53 -1.33 -14.36 4.87
C ASP A 53 0.09 -14.34 5.46
N PHE A 54 0.38 -13.32 6.27
CA PHE A 54 1.64 -13.12 6.95
C PHE A 54 1.59 -13.51 8.43
N SER A 55 0.42 -13.95 8.93
CA SER A 55 0.21 -14.28 10.34
C SER A 55 1.03 -15.49 10.82
N GLY A 56 1.50 -16.33 9.90
CA GLY A 56 2.40 -17.46 10.17
C GLY A 56 3.90 -17.14 10.07
N LEU A 57 4.28 -15.89 9.75
CA LEU A 57 5.70 -15.53 9.62
C LEU A 57 6.44 -15.60 10.96
N THR A 58 7.70 -16.02 10.90
CA THR A 58 8.64 -15.98 12.03
C THR A 58 9.90 -15.20 11.65
N PRO A 59 10.56 -14.53 12.60
CA PRO A 59 11.80 -13.80 12.34
C PRO A 59 12.85 -14.64 11.60
N GLY A 60 13.47 -14.04 10.59
CA GLY A 60 14.48 -14.70 9.74
C GLY A 60 13.93 -15.52 8.57
N GLY A 61 12.60 -15.59 8.39
CA GLY A 61 11.99 -16.26 7.23
C GLY A 61 12.36 -15.62 5.89
N ASN A 62 12.38 -16.42 4.82
CA ASN A 62 12.66 -15.94 3.46
C ASN A 62 11.44 -15.20 2.85
N VAL A 63 11.34 -13.90 3.16
CA VAL A 63 10.27 -13.04 2.67
C VAL A 63 10.31 -12.85 1.16
N GLY A 64 11.50 -12.73 0.55
CA GLY A 64 11.62 -12.51 -0.89
C GLY A 64 10.98 -13.64 -1.71
N ALA A 65 11.19 -14.90 -1.30
CA ALA A 65 10.54 -16.05 -1.91
C ALA A 65 9.03 -16.05 -1.73
N LEU A 66 8.54 -15.74 -0.51
CA LEU A 66 7.10 -15.65 -0.23
C LEU A 66 6.40 -14.57 -1.07
N LEU A 67 6.99 -13.37 -1.16
CA LEU A 67 6.43 -12.27 -1.92
C LEU A 67 6.43 -12.59 -3.43
N SER A 68 7.56 -13.06 -3.97
CA SER A 68 7.67 -13.39 -5.39
C SER A 68 6.76 -14.53 -5.82
N SER A 69 6.55 -15.56 -5.00
CA SER A 69 5.59 -16.64 -5.32
C SER A 69 4.14 -16.16 -5.37
N ASN A 70 3.84 -14.99 -4.81
CA ASN A 70 2.53 -14.36 -4.83
C ASN A 70 2.46 -13.15 -5.79
N GLY A 71 3.42 -13.02 -6.71
CA GLY A 71 3.44 -11.94 -7.69
C GLY A 71 3.76 -10.56 -7.12
N LEU A 72 4.48 -10.50 -6.00
CA LEU A 72 4.93 -9.26 -5.36
C LEU A 72 6.45 -9.12 -5.51
N GLY A 73 6.91 -7.92 -5.84
CA GLY A 73 8.32 -7.54 -5.90
C GLY A 73 8.69 -6.57 -4.78
N VAL A 74 9.91 -6.66 -4.29
CA VAL A 74 10.47 -5.71 -3.32
C VAL A 74 11.32 -4.69 -4.07
N SER A 75 11.07 -3.40 -3.82
CA SER A 75 11.78 -2.30 -4.48
C SER A 75 13.23 -2.18 -3.97
N ASN A 76 14.13 -1.80 -4.89
CA ASN A 76 15.54 -1.53 -4.59
C ASN A 76 16.03 -0.33 -5.41
N TYR A 77 15.65 0.87 -5.00
CA TYR A 77 16.05 2.10 -5.69
C TYR A 77 16.01 3.31 -4.76
N GLN A 78 16.68 4.39 -5.16
CA GLN A 78 16.72 5.64 -4.41
C GLN A 78 15.91 6.74 -5.10
N ILE A 79 15.22 7.53 -4.29
CA ILE A 79 14.60 8.79 -4.70
C ILE A 79 15.38 9.93 -4.02
N SER A 80 16.01 10.76 -4.84
CA SER A 80 16.84 11.88 -4.39
C SER A 80 16.06 13.20 -4.24
N SER A 81 14.72 13.16 -4.29
CA SER A 81 13.85 14.33 -4.13
C SER A 81 13.31 14.48 -2.70
N GLY A 82 13.01 15.73 -2.32
CA GLY A 82 12.59 16.11 -0.97
C GLY A 82 13.74 16.66 -0.12
N PRO A 83 13.46 17.11 1.13
CA PRO A 83 14.49 17.65 2.02
C PRO A 83 15.62 16.67 2.34
N VAL A 84 15.28 15.39 2.45
CA VAL A 84 16.23 14.29 2.65
C VAL A 84 15.94 13.18 1.63
N PRO A 85 16.95 12.67 0.90
CA PRO A 85 16.79 11.51 0.03
C PRO A 85 16.25 10.30 0.78
N ARG A 86 15.58 9.39 0.07
CA ARG A 86 15.13 8.11 0.61
C ARG A 86 15.50 6.97 -0.30
N ALA A 87 15.82 5.81 0.25
CA ALA A 87 16.13 4.61 -0.49
C ALA A 87 15.17 3.51 -0.05
N PHE A 88 14.49 2.87 -1.00
CA PHE A 88 13.78 1.62 -0.74
C PHE A 88 14.80 0.50 -0.80
N THR A 89 14.98 -0.19 0.33
CA THR A 89 16.04 -1.18 0.48
C THR A 89 15.42 -2.52 0.86
N PRO A 90 15.70 -3.62 0.13
CA PRO A 90 15.07 -4.90 0.39
C PRO A 90 15.24 -5.42 1.82
N SER A 91 16.35 -5.09 2.48
CA SER A 91 16.61 -5.46 3.87
C SER A 91 15.64 -4.83 4.88
N ASN A 92 14.86 -3.82 4.48
CA ASN A 92 13.85 -3.17 5.31
C ASN A 92 12.47 -3.81 5.18
N ILE A 93 12.33 -4.88 4.41
CA ILE A 93 11.16 -5.76 4.44
C ILE A 93 11.57 -7.09 5.07
N GLN A 94 11.01 -7.41 6.23
CA GLN A 94 11.46 -8.55 7.03
C GLN A 94 10.28 -9.36 7.57
N ALA A 95 10.49 -10.66 7.76
CA ALA A 95 9.54 -11.49 8.48
C ALA A 95 9.58 -11.08 9.96
N GLY A 96 8.44 -10.65 10.49
CA GLY A 96 8.25 -10.43 11.92
C GLY A 96 7.72 -11.68 12.62
N ASN A 97 7.23 -11.50 13.85
CA ASN A 97 6.47 -12.51 14.56
C ASN A 97 4.97 -12.34 14.23
N GLY A 98 4.48 -13.13 13.28
CA GLY A 98 3.09 -13.11 12.81
C GLY A 98 2.69 -11.92 11.95
N ALA A 99 3.66 -11.27 11.30
CA ALA A 99 3.41 -10.20 10.34
C ALA A 99 4.62 -10.00 9.42
N LEU A 100 4.38 -9.36 8.27
CA LEU A 100 5.41 -8.78 7.43
C LEU A 100 5.73 -7.37 7.96
N ASN A 101 7.00 -7.12 8.27
CA ASN A 101 7.45 -5.84 8.82
C ASN A 101 8.05 -4.97 7.71
N PHE A 102 7.54 -3.75 7.61
CA PHE A 102 8.14 -2.67 6.83
C PHE A 102 8.86 -1.73 7.76
N LYS A 103 10.17 -1.56 7.53
CA LYS A 103 11.04 -0.72 8.34
C LYS A 103 11.37 0.59 7.64
N VAL A 104 11.24 1.69 8.37
CA VAL A 104 12.01 2.91 8.10
C VAL A 104 13.06 3.04 9.18
N SER A 105 14.33 3.08 8.79
CA SER A 105 15.44 3.14 9.75
C SER A 105 15.55 4.52 10.40
N ALA A 106 16.00 4.55 11.65
CA ALA A 106 16.37 5.78 12.33
C ALA A 106 17.33 6.62 11.47
N TYR A 107 17.06 7.92 11.38
CA TYR A 107 17.90 8.84 10.63
C TYR A 107 18.84 9.60 11.56
N HIS A 108 20.14 9.56 11.25
CA HIS A 108 21.18 10.17 12.06
C HIS A 108 21.83 11.40 11.42
N GLY A 109 21.14 12.04 10.46
CA GLY A 109 21.57 13.32 9.88
C GLY A 109 22.41 13.23 8.60
N SER A 110 22.65 12.03 8.06
CA SER A 110 23.41 11.85 6.82
C SER A 110 22.87 10.72 5.94
N GLY A 111 23.01 10.88 4.63
CA GLY A 111 22.65 9.86 3.63
C GLY A 111 21.15 9.81 3.34
N ALA A 112 20.72 8.74 2.67
CA ALA A 112 19.31 8.50 2.39
C ALA A 112 18.62 7.79 3.55
N ILE A 113 17.36 8.14 3.82
CA ILE A 113 16.51 7.44 4.77
C ILE A 113 16.16 6.07 4.20
N GLN A 114 16.62 5.02 4.88
CA GLN A 114 16.36 3.65 4.46
C GLN A 114 14.89 3.30 4.76
N SER A 115 14.15 3.01 3.70
CA SER A 115 12.69 2.86 3.64
C SER A 115 12.33 1.49 3.06
N ALA A 116 11.04 1.15 3.04
CA ALA A 116 10.55 -0.13 2.54
C ALA A 116 9.44 0.06 1.52
N GLU A 117 9.46 -0.72 0.43
CA GLU A 117 8.38 -0.75 -0.56
C GLU A 117 8.29 -2.12 -1.22
N MET A 118 7.06 -2.59 -1.40
CA MET A 118 6.73 -3.70 -2.28
C MET A 118 5.64 -3.29 -3.26
N ALA A 119 5.62 -3.93 -4.42
CA ALA A 119 4.63 -3.69 -5.45
C ALA A 119 4.16 -5.00 -6.09
N THR A 120 2.99 -5.00 -6.71
CA THR A 120 2.61 -6.07 -7.63
C THR A 120 3.53 -6.08 -8.84
N GLN A 121 3.93 -7.27 -9.28
CA GLN A 121 4.78 -7.42 -10.47
C GLN A 121 4.00 -7.23 -11.77
N ASP A 122 2.70 -7.52 -11.74
CA ASP A 122 1.80 -7.29 -12.86
C ASP A 122 1.08 -5.94 -12.74
N HIS A 123 0.56 -5.49 -13.89
CA HIS A 123 -0.26 -4.30 -13.99
C HIS A 123 -1.70 -4.70 -14.26
N PHE A 124 -2.64 -4.06 -13.60
CA PHE A 124 -4.06 -4.33 -13.78
C PHE A 124 -4.88 -3.04 -13.73
N LEU A 125 -6.04 -3.09 -14.37
CA LEU A 125 -7.04 -2.03 -14.34
C LEU A 125 -8.18 -2.45 -13.42
N TYR A 126 -8.50 -1.58 -12.46
CA TYR A 126 -9.52 -1.77 -11.43
C TYR A 126 -9.20 -2.92 -10.46
N ALA A 127 -9.52 -2.72 -9.19
CA ALA A 127 -9.28 -3.71 -8.16
C ALA A 127 -10.09 -3.43 -6.90
N SER A 128 -10.28 -4.47 -6.08
CA SER A 128 -10.53 -4.30 -4.65
C SER A 128 -9.30 -4.78 -3.91
N VAL A 129 -8.63 -3.90 -3.17
CA VAL A 129 -7.40 -4.21 -2.43
C VAL A 129 -7.62 -3.99 -0.95
N ARG A 130 -7.41 -5.04 -0.15
CA ARG A 130 -7.58 -5.07 1.30
C ARG A 130 -6.24 -5.30 1.94
N THR A 131 -5.87 -4.41 2.83
CA THR A 131 -4.59 -4.44 3.54
C THR A 131 -4.88 -4.50 5.02
N VAL A 132 -4.48 -5.57 5.71
CA VAL A 132 -4.61 -5.64 7.16
C VAL A 132 -3.30 -5.16 7.78
N GLN A 133 -3.31 -3.94 8.30
CA GLN A 133 -2.11 -3.21 8.74
C GLN A 133 -2.25 -2.76 10.19
N LYS A 134 -1.12 -2.75 10.92
CA LYS A 134 -0.96 -2.04 12.18
C LYS A 134 0.13 -0.99 12.03
N SER A 135 -0.22 0.26 12.29
CA SER A 135 0.67 1.41 12.12
C SER A 135 1.77 1.45 13.17
N SER A 136 2.88 2.10 12.82
CA SER A 136 3.98 2.31 13.77
C SER A 136 3.65 3.37 14.81
N LYS A 137 4.21 3.22 16.02
CA LYS A 137 4.21 4.26 17.06
C LYS A 137 5.32 5.30 16.87
N THR A 138 6.29 5.00 16.02
CA THR A 138 7.43 5.89 15.77
C THR A 138 7.02 6.97 14.77
N PRO A 139 7.04 8.27 15.16
CA PRO A 139 6.68 9.36 14.27
C PRO A 139 7.74 9.56 13.19
N GLY A 140 7.36 10.27 12.13
CA GLY A 140 8.26 10.73 11.07
C GLY A 140 8.14 9.94 9.76
N VAL A 141 7.13 9.09 9.63
CA VAL A 141 6.95 8.14 8.52
C VAL A 141 5.56 8.28 7.88
N VAL A 142 5.53 8.17 6.55
CA VAL A 142 4.32 7.96 5.74
C VAL A 142 4.17 6.47 5.49
N GLU A 143 2.97 5.94 5.73
CA GLU A 143 2.56 4.57 5.44
C GLU A 143 1.55 4.62 4.29
N GLY A 144 1.89 4.05 3.14
CA GLY A 144 1.09 4.11 1.92
C GLY A 144 0.57 2.74 1.47
N ASN A 145 -0.70 2.71 1.07
CA ASN A 145 -1.34 1.66 0.30
C ASN A 145 -1.99 2.33 -0.93
N PHE A 146 -1.45 2.11 -2.13
CA PHE A 146 -1.77 2.98 -3.26
C PHE A 146 -1.61 2.30 -4.63
N PHE A 147 -2.35 2.83 -5.61
CA PHE A 147 -2.13 2.55 -7.03
C PHE A 147 -1.25 3.66 -7.61
N TYR A 148 -0.24 3.33 -8.41
CA TYR A 148 0.59 4.33 -9.10
C TYR A 148 1.10 3.84 -10.45
N LEU A 149 0.66 4.48 -11.53
CA LEU A 149 1.28 4.36 -12.84
C LEU A 149 2.17 5.57 -13.13
N ASN A 150 1.69 6.77 -12.81
CA ASN A 150 2.39 8.05 -12.93
C ASN A 150 1.64 9.14 -12.14
N ASP A 151 2.18 10.36 -12.13
CA ASP A 151 1.65 11.52 -11.37
C ASP A 151 0.21 11.94 -11.75
N ASN A 152 -0.37 11.37 -12.81
CA ASN A 152 -1.76 11.61 -13.25
C ASN A 152 -2.63 10.35 -13.22
N GLN A 153 -2.14 9.26 -12.64
CA GLN A 153 -2.81 7.97 -12.52
C GLN A 153 -2.40 7.35 -11.18
N GLU A 154 -2.95 7.89 -10.09
CA GLU A 154 -2.57 7.53 -8.71
C GLU A 154 -3.78 7.62 -7.76
N ILE A 155 -3.89 6.63 -6.87
CA ILE A 155 -4.88 6.55 -5.79
C ILE A 155 -4.11 6.31 -4.50
N ASP A 156 -4.23 7.18 -3.51
CA ASP A 156 -3.49 7.10 -2.25
C ASP A 156 -4.41 6.86 -1.06
N TRP A 157 -3.97 5.97 -0.16
CA TRP A 157 -4.50 5.84 1.20
C TRP A 157 -3.34 5.89 2.18
N GLU A 158 -3.05 7.09 2.69
CA GLU A 158 -1.80 7.41 3.37
C GLU A 158 -2.02 7.80 4.84
N THR A 159 -1.32 7.12 5.74
CA THR A 159 -1.25 7.47 7.16
C THR A 159 0.10 8.10 7.48
N LEU A 160 0.09 9.25 8.15
CA LEU A 160 1.29 9.91 8.62
C LEU A 160 1.44 9.61 10.12
N THR A 161 2.45 8.82 10.49
CA THR A 161 2.69 8.43 11.90
C THR A 161 2.86 9.63 12.84
N SER A 162 3.38 10.76 12.34
CA SER A 162 3.50 12.01 13.11
C SER A 162 2.17 12.71 13.38
N THR A 163 1.15 12.46 12.56
CA THR A 163 -0.18 13.08 12.70
C THR A 163 -1.29 12.05 12.72
N ILE A 164 -1.01 10.87 13.26
CA ILE A 164 -1.96 9.77 13.27
C ILE A 164 -3.15 10.07 14.21
N SER A 165 -2.88 10.70 15.35
CA SER A 165 -3.87 11.05 16.37
C SER A 165 -3.90 12.54 16.74
N THR A 166 -2.87 13.31 16.38
CA THR A 166 -2.73 14.73 16.73
C THR A 166 -2.27 15.53 15.52
N SER A 167 -2.93 16.65 15.22
CA SER A 167 -2.56 17.52 14.10
C SER A 167 -1.20 18.19 14.33
N SER A 168 -0.46 18.42 13.25
CA SER A 168 0.66 19.36 13.24
C SER A 168 0.20 20.75 12.79
N ALA A 169 1.14 21.69 12.67
CA ALA A 169 0.85 23.04 12.15
C ALA A 169 0.36 23.04 10.69
N CYS A 170 0.72 22.04 9.88
CA CYS A 170 0.33 21.98 8.46
C CYS A 170 -0.59 20.80 8.12
N VAL A 171 -0.57 19.73 8.92
CA VAL A 171 -1.22 18.45 8.56
C VAL A 171 -2.21 18.08 9.66
N PRO A 172 -3.53 18.03 9.35
CA PRO A 172 -4.55 17.49 10.24
C PRO A 172 -4.33 16.04 10.67
N ALA A 173 -4.85 15.69 11.84
CA ALA A 173 -4.82 14.33 12.35
C ALA A 173 -5.69 13.37 11.52
N GLY A 174 -5.16 12.21 11.16
CA GLY A 174 -5.93 11.15 10.51
C GLY A 174 -5.24 10.49 9.32
N ILE A 175 -6.05 9.90 8.44
CA ILE A 175 -5.65 9.23 7.20
C ILE A 175 -6.12 10.03 5.99
N TRP A 176 -5.36 9.98 4.89
CA TRP A 176 -5.63 10.72 3.67
C TRP A 176 -6.09 9.79 2.56
N ALA A 177 -7.30 10.00 2.04
CA ALA A 177 -7.70 9.50 0.72
C ALA A 177 -7.35 10.54 -0.33
N THR A 178 -6.69 10.11 -1.40
CA THR A 178 -6.42 10.97 -2.55
C THR A 178 -6.62 10.22 -3.86
N ASN A 179 -7.22 10.87 -4.83
CA ASN A 179 -7.01 10.59 -6.25
C ASN A 179 -6.17 11.75 -6.82
N GLN A 180 -4.98 11.47 -7.35
CA GLN A 180 -4.19 12.51 -7.98
C GLN A 180 -4.88 13.03 -9.25
N ALA A 181 -4.60 14.28 -9.57
CA ALA A 181 -5.21 14.94 -10.71
C ALA A 181 -4.92 14.19 -12.03
N VAL A 182 -5.96 13.74 -12.74
CA VAL A 182 -5.78 13.07 -14.04
C VAL A 182 -5.34 14.02 -15.14
N THR A 183 -5.52 15.33 -14.91
CA THR A 183 -5.06 16.41 -15.80
C THR A 183 -3.90 17.16 -15.12
N PRO A 184 -2.71 17.24 -15.75
CA PRO A 184 -1.59 17.98 -15.22
C PRO A 184 -1.95 19.43 -14.86
N GLY A 185 -1.50 19.89 -13.70
CA GLY A 185 -1.71 21.26 -13.23
C GLY A 185 -3.09 21.55 -12.62
N THR A 186 -3.99 20.56 -12.56
CA THR A 186 -5.27 20.69 -11.85
C THR A 186 -5.18 20.16 -10.41
N PRO A 187 -6.07 20.57 -9.50
CA PRO A 187 -6.10 20.04 -8.13
C PRO A 187 -6.45 18.55 -8.10
N ASN A 188 -5.81 17.82 -7.18
CA ASN A 188 -6.22 16.46 -6.84
C ASN A 188 -7.57 16.46 -6.08
N THR A 189 -8.20 15.28 -5.99
CA THR A 189 -9.37 15.08 -5.13
C THR A 189 -8.90 14.37 -3.87
N HIS A 190 -9.10 14.97 -2.70
CA HIS A 190 -8.65 14.36 -1.45
C HIS A 190 -9.59 14.67 -0.29
N GLU A 191 -9.49 13.86 0.74
CA GLU A 191 -10.14 14.03 2.02
C GLU A 191 -9.23 13.53 3.14
N ASN A 192 -9.17 14.26 4.25
CA ASN A 192 -8.53 13.80 5.48
C ASN A 192 -9.61 13.32 6.45
N LEU A 193 -9.44 12.11 6.97
CA LEU A 193 -10.43 11.43 7.78
C LEU A 193 -9.83 11.11 9.15
N PRO A 194 -10.45 11.54 10.27
CA PRO A 194 -9.96 11.22 11.58
C PRO A 194 -10.15 9.73 11.88
N PHE A 195 -9.18 9.13 12.58
CA PHE A 195 -9.36 7.79 13.14
C PHE A 195 -10.34 7.83 14.32
N THR A 196 -11.17 6.78 14.43
CA THR A 196 -12.06 6.56 15.59
C THR A 196 -11.53 5.50 16.54
N PHE A 197 -10.28 5.06 16.34
CA PHE A 197 -9.55 4.05 17.09
C PHE A 197 -8.05 4.38 17.08
N ASP A 198 -7.23 3.66 17.85
CA ASP A 198 -5.77 3.77 17.79
C ASP A 198 -5.21 2.76 16.75
N PRO A 199 -4.81 3.20 15.54
CA PRO A 199 -4.27 2.31 14.50
C PRO A 199 -2.92 1.70 14.86
N THR A 200 -2.28 2.12 15.95
CA THR A 200 -1.03 1.53 16.44
C THR A 200 -1.25 0.40 17.45
N ALA A 201 -2.49 0.22 17.94
CA ALA A 201 -2.81 -0.73 19.00
C ALA A 201 -3.02 -2.16 18.48
N ASP A 202 -3.71 -2.32 17.35
CA ASP A 202 -4.00 -3.61 16.72
C ASP A 202 -4.00 -3.44 15.18
N PHE A 203 -4.09 -4.54 14.43
CA PHE A 203 -4.27 -4.43 12.98
C PHE A 203 -5.74 -4.23 12.62
N HIS A 204 -5.94 -3.32 11.66
CA HIS A 204 -7.22 -2.99 11.07
C HIS A 204 -7.18 -3.25 9.56
N GLU A 205 -8.34 -3.48 8.94
CA GLU A 205 -8.45 -3.58 7.48
C GLU A 205 -8.55 -2.18 6.88
N TYR A 206 -7.70 -1.90 5.90
CA TYR A 206 -7.74 -0.72 5.05
C TYR A 206 -7.99 -1.19 3.61
N ARG A 207 -9.16 -0.85 3.07
CA ARG A 207 -9.59 -1.30 1.74
C ARG A 207 -9.80 -0.15 0.78
N ILE A 208 -9.35 -0.33 -0.45
CA ILE A 208 -9.66 0.54 -1.59
C ILE A 208 -10.39 -0.28 -2.65
N ASP A 209 -11.60 0.14 -3.00
CA ASP A 209 -12.37 -0.39 -4.12
C ASP A 209 -12.26 0.61 -5.28
N TRP A 210 -11.58 0.22 -6.35
CA TRP A 210 -11.33 1.01 -7.55
C TRP A 210 -12.07 0.42 -8.76
N SER A 211 -12.88 1.25 -9.40
CA SER A 211 -13.67 0.94 -10.59
C SER A 211 -13.60 2.10 -11.59
N SER A 212 -14.20 1.93 -12.76
CA SER A 212 -14.27 2.99 -13.78
C SER A 212 -14.99 4.26 -13.32
N GLY A 213 -15.94 4.13 -12.39
CA GLY A 213 -16.77 5.26 -11.95
C GLY A 213 -16.36 5.88 -10.63
N ALA A 214 -15.56 5.18 -9.81
CA ALA A 214 -15.18 5.67 -8.50
C ALA A 214 -14.00 4.93 -7.88
N THR A 215 -13.35 5.61 -6.94
CA THR A 215 -12.55 5.02 -5.87
C THR A 215 -13.32 5.16 -4.56
N ALA A 216 -13.38 4.10 -3.75
CA ALA A 216 -14.02 4.09 -2.45
C ALA A 216 -13.07 3.50 -1.41
N PHE A 217 -13.00 4.15 -0.25
CA PHE A 217 -12.02 3.84 0.81
C PHE A 217 -12.77 3.38 2.04
N TYR A 218 -12.29 2.30 2.66
CA TYR A 218 -12.94 1.66 3.79
C TYR A 218 -11.93 1.39 4.90
N ILE A 219 -12.44 1.43 6.13
CA ILE A 219 -11.74 0.91 7.30
C ILE A 219 -12.66 -0.07 8.00
N ASP A 220 -12.19 -1.29 8.24
CA ASP A 220 -12.94 -2.38 8.87
C ASP A 220 -14.33 -2.59 8.23
N GLY A 221 -14.36 -2.62 6.89
CA GLY A 221 -15.58 -2.78 6.10
C GLY A 221 -16.50 -1.56 6.03
N GLN A 222 -16.23 -0.48 6.78
CA GLN A 222 -17.02 0.76 6.77
C GLN A 222 -16.48 1.75 5.75
N GLN A 223 -17.32 2.19 4.80
CA GLN A 223 -16.92 3.20 3.82
C GLN A 223 -16.66 4.53 4.52
N LYS A 224 -15.50 5.12 4.28
CA LYS A 224 -15.09 6.42 4.86
C LYS A 224 -15.07 7.54 3.83
N ALA A 225 -14.66 7.26 2.59
CA ALA A 225 -14.68 8.21 1.49
C ALA A 225 -15.06 7.53 0.18
N ARG A 226 -15.55 8.32 -0.77
CA ARG A 226 -15.80 7.90 -2.15
C ARG A 226 -15.60 9.07 -3.10
N PHE A 227 -14.74 8.89 -4.10
CA PHE A 227 -14.47 9.90 -5.12
C PHE A 227 -14.93 9.42 -6.48
N THR A 228 -15.65 10.28 -7.20
CA THR A 228 -16.05 10.10 -8.61
C THR A 228 -15.27 11.01 -9.56
N THR A 229 -14.37 11.84 -9.01
CA THR A 229 -13.48 12.75 -9.74
C THR A 229 -12.05 12.24 -9.67
N ASN A 230 -11.24 12.58 -10.68
CA ASN A 230 -9.84 12.18 -10.78
C ASN A 230 -9.62 10.65 -10.69
N VAL A 231 -10.62 9.84 -11.01
CA VAL A 231 -10.53 8.37 -10.95
C VAL A 231 -9.55 7.88 -12.02
N PRO A 232 -8.48 7.15 -11.66
CA PRO A 232 -7.56 6.61 -12.66
C PRO A 232 -8.25 5.60 -13.57
N SER A 233 -7.80 5.59 -14.83
CA SER A 233 -8.42 4.82 -15.92
C SER A 233 -7.44 3.94 -16.68
N GLN A 234 -6.17 3.94 -16.28
CA GLN A 234 -5.11 3.14 -16.90
C GLN A 234 -4.63 2.03 -15.96
N ALA A 235 -4.16 0.93 -16.53
CA ALA A 235 -3.59 -0.17 -15.78
C ALA A 235 -2.19 0.17 -15.26
N GLY A 236 -1.86 -0.31 -14.07
CA GLY A 236 -0.57 -0.10 -13.42
C GLY A 236 -0.39 -1.03 -12.23
N PRO A 237 0.75 -0.96 -11.55
CA PRO A 237 1.00 -1.74 -10.35
C PRO A 237 0.25 -1.17 -9.14
N TRP A 238 0.06 -2.03 -8.15
CA TRP A 238 -0.32 -1.63 -6.80
C TRP A 238 0.90 -1.67 -5.88
N ILE A 239 1.00 -0.71 -4.98
CA ILE A 239 2.21 -0.45 -4.18
C ILE A 239 1.85 -0.29 -2.70
N TRP A 240 2.69 -0.85 -1.84
CA TRP A 240 2.72 -0.56 -0.42
C TRP A 240 4.10 -0.04 -0.06
N ASN A 241 4.18 1.04 0.70
CA ASN A 241 5.46 1.53 1.19
C ASN A 241 5.36 2.16 2.57
N THR A 242 6.51 2.24 3.22
CA THR A 242 6.73 3.07 4.40
C THR A 242 7.98 3.87 4.15
N TRP A 243 7.88 5.18 4.27
CA TRP A 243 8.99 6.05 3.91
C TRP A 243 8.98 7.36 4.68
N SER A 244 10.12 8.05 4.64
CA SER A 244 10.23 9.43 5.07
C SER A 244 11.10 10.20 4.11
N ASN A 245 10.95 11.52 4.10
CA ASN A 245 11.80 12.44 3.34
C ASN A 245 12.12 13.71 4.14
N GLY A 246 11.73 13.78 5.40
CA GLY A 246 11.94 14.95 6.25
C GLY A 246 11.12 16.20 5.90
N ASP A 247 10.08 16.08 5.07
CA ASP A 247 9.16 17.19 4.81
C ASP A 247 8.38 17.56 6.08
N PRO A 248 8.53 18.79 6.63
CA PRO A 248 7.85 19.20 7.86
C PRO A 248 6.32 19.18 7.79
N CYS A 249 5.76 19.27 6.58
CA CYS A 249 4.32 19.30 6.34
C CYS A 249 3.83 18.04 5.60
N TRP A 250 4.58 16.94 5.64
CA TRP A 250 4.09 15.64 5.19
C TRP A 250 4.63 14.50 6.06
N SER A 251 5.75 13.89 5.71
CA SER A 251 6.34 12.82 6.54
C SER A 251 6.63 13.28 7.97
N ASN A 252 6.88 14.59 8.15
CA ASN A 252 7.15 15.25 9.42
C ASN A 252 8.13 14.45 10.28
N GLY A 253 9.17 13.95 9.61
CA GLY A 253 10.29 13.22 10.16
C GLY A 253 11.59 13.94 9.81
N PRO A 254 12.71 13.23 9.59
CA PRO A 254 12.81 11.78 9.56
C PRO A 254 12.63 11.12 10.94
N PRO A 255 12.34 9.81 11.04
CA PRO A 255 12.19 9.14 12.33
C PRO A 255 13.55 9.08 13.07
N THR A 256 13.54 9.30 14.39
CA THR A 256 14.76 9.25 15.23
C THR A 256 15.04 7.87 15.83
N ALA A 257 14.11 6.94 15.67
CA ALA A 257 14.22 5.53 16.01
C ALA A 257 13.72 4.69 14.83
N ASP A 258 14.00 3.38 14.82
CA ASP A 258 13.43 2.50 13.81
C ASP A 258 11.89 2.52 13.92
N SER A 259 11.23 2.75 12.78
CA SER A 259 9.79 2.68 12.64
C SER A 259 9.43 1.38 11.95
N ILE A 260 8.52 0.62 12.55
CA ILE A 260 8.04 -0.66 12.05
C ILE A 260 6.53 -0.58 11.87
N THR A 261 6.09 -0.67 10.62
CA THR A 261 4.68 -0.88 10.24
C THR A 261 4.51 -2.36 9.93
N GLN A 262 3.40 -2.95 10.38
CA GLN A 262 3.19 -4.40 10.28
C GLN A 262 1.99 -4.71 9.39
N PHE A 263 2.17 -5.67 8.47
CA PHE A 263 1.11 -6.20 7.61
C PHE A 263 0.80 -7.63 8.01
N ARG A 264 -0.46 -7.91 8.35
CA ARG A 264 -0.92 -9.26 8.71
C ARG A 264 -1.42 -10.04 7.50
N SER A 265 -2.02 -9.36 6.53
CA SER A 265 -2.40 -9.96 5.25
C SER A 265 -2.65 -8.91 4.19
N ILE A 266 -2.59 -9.34 2.92
CA ILE A 266 -3.14 -8.59 1.79
C ILE A 266 -4.10 -9.48 1.00
N GLU A 267 -5.16 -8.87 0.46
CA GLU A 267 -6.09 -9.50 -0.46
C GLU A 267 -6.35 -8.57 -1.65
N ILE A 268 -6.24 -9.09 -2.87
CA ILE A 268 -6.41 -8.34 -4.11
C ILE A 268 -7.40 -9.09 -4.98
N PHE A 269 -8.49 -8.44 -5.35
CA PHE A 269 -9.38 -8.87 -6.43
C PHE A 269 -9.06 -8.03 -7.67
N LYS A 270 -8.64 -8.68 -8.76
CA LYS A 270 -8.19 -8.03 -10.00
C LYS A 270 -8.61 -8.82 -11.24
N GLY A 271 -8.23 -8.34 -12.42
CA GLY A 271 -8.67 -8.91 -13.69
C GLY A 271 -10.16 -8.63 -13.90
N TRP A 272 -10.52 -7.35 -13.90
CA TRP A 272 -11.89 -6.90 -14.02
C TRP A 272 -12.57 -7.40 -15.30
N THR A 273 -13.85 -7.74 -15.18
CA THR A 273 -14.73 -8.14 -16.28
C THR A 273 -16.08 -7.45 -16.13
N SER A 274 -16.64 -6.97 -17.24
CA SER A 274 -18.02 -6.48 -17.28
C SER A 274 -19.05 -7.62 -17.23
N ARG A 275 -18.62 -8.86 -17.48
CA ARG A 275 -19.48 -10.06 -17.49
C ARG A 275 -19.24 -10.89 -16.24
N VAL A 276 -20.25 -10.93 -15.38
CA VAL A 276 -20.32 -11.84 -14.23
C VAL A 276 -20.88 -13.18 -14.69
N SER A 277 -20.14 -14.27 -14.46
CA SER A 277 -20.55 -15.60 -14.89
C SER A 277 -19.85 -16.72 -14.12
N GLY A 278 -20.37 -17.94 -14.22
CA GLY A 278 -19.80 -19.12 -13.58
C GLY A 278 -20.17 -19.22 -12.10
N ASN A 279 -19.29 -19.83 -11.29
CA ASN A 279 -19.40 -19.83 -9.84
C ASN A 279 -19.08 -18.42 -9.31
N VAL A 280 -20.12 -17.71 -8.84
CA VAL A 280 -20.03 -16.32 -8.39
C VAL A 280 -19.88 -16.27 -6.87
N CYS A 281 -18.86 -15.54 -6.40
CA CYS A 281 -18.65 -15.25 -4.99
C CYS A 281 -18.84 -13.76 -4.71
N ASN A 282 -19.78 -13.45 -3.82
CA ASN A 282 -19.92 -12.09 -3.29
C ASN A 282 -18.88 -11.92 -2.18
N VAL A 283 -18.01 -10.92 -2.34
CA VAL A 283 -16.86 -10.68 -1.46
C VAL A 283 -16.82 -9.25 -0.94
#